data_AF-A0A9D4R0V7-F1
#
_entry.id   AF-A0A9D4R0V7-F1
#
_cell.length_a   1.000
_cell.length_b   1.000
_cell.length_c   1.000
_cell.angle_alpha   90.00
_cell.angle_beta   90.00
_cell.angle_gamma   90.00
#
_symmetry.space_group_name_H-M   'P 1'
#
loop_
_entity.id
_entity.type
_entity.pdbx_description
1 polymer ?
#
loop_
_entity_poly.entity_id
_entity_poly.type
_entity_poly.pdbx_seq_one_letter_code
_entity_poly.pdbx_strand_id
1 'polypeptide(L)'
;MTTTTTLAPLHNMTTTTYSPLLMFAAILFVFATYRFLKYCFNSRFSSTLILEITDGTNVAQIPCLQLPPCIQHLEFSGDNCLPSVQVKISITSTLILDFGDFKILNKFDNCTLSLNPKIMITPLQAYKVNRLTKHKFSMYLWINQNGICIPVNVKYSSKDPPITTNLYPEISTALLQH
;
A
#
# COMPACT_ATOMS: atom_id res chain seq x y z
N MET A 1 58.37 -22.60 -64.83
CA MET A 1 57.06 -22.99 -64.25
C MET A 1 56.87 -22.19 -62.98
N THR A 2 56.00 -21.19 -63.02
CA THR A 2 55.69 -20.28 -61.91
C THR A 2 54.35 -20.70 -61.31
N THR A 3 54.35 -21.17 -60.07
CA THR A 3 53.14 -21.49 -59.31
C THR A 3 52.67 -20.25 -58.58
N THR A 4 51.60 -19.62 -59.09
CA THR A 4 50.83 -18.58 -58.41
C THR A 4 49.87 -19.21 -57.42
N THR A 5 50.15 -19.08 -56.12
CA THR A 5 49.24 -19.45 -55.05
C THR A 5 48.32 -18.27 -54.72
N THR A 6 47.07 -18.36 -55.14
CA THR A 6 45.98 -17.45 -54.73
C THR A 6 45.61 -17.72 -53.27
N LEU A 7 45.97 -16.81 -52.37
CA LEU A 7 45.44 -16.76 -51.01
C LEU A 7 44.04 -16.13 -51.05
N ALA A 8 43.02 -16.91 -50.68
CA ALA A 8 41.66 -16.43 -50.48
C ALA A 8 41.59 -15.48 -49.27
N PRO A 9 40.75 -14.43 -49.29
CA PRO A 9 40.58 -13.57 -48.13
C PRO A 9 39.83 -14.31 -47.02
N LEU A 10 40.45 -14.37 -45.84
CA LEU A 10 39.85 -14.88 -44.61
C LEU A 10 38.77 -13.88 -44.14
N HIS A 11 37.53 -14.12 -44.54
CA HIS A 11 36.37 -13.36 -44.08
C HIS A 11 36.06 -13.72 -42.62
N ASN A 12 36.74 -13.09 -41.65
CA ASN A 12 36.38 -13.21 -40.24
C ASN A 12 35.12 -12.38 -39.94
N MET A 13 33.96 -12.96 -40.24
CA MET A 13 32.64 -12.55 -39.74
C MET A 13 32.45 -13.12 -38.33
N THR A 14 32.91 -12.41 -37.27
CA THR A 14 32.57 -12.81 -35.89
C THR A 14 32.46 -11.62 -34.91
N THR A 15 31.85 -10.51 -35.33
CA THR A 15 31.59 -9.35 -34.43
C THR A 15 30.10 -9.04 -34.21
N THR A 16 29.18 -9.89 -34.65
CA THR A 16 27.74 -9.54 -34.69
C THR A 16 26.80 -10.36 -33.80
N THR A 17 27.30 -11.29 -32.98
CA THR A 17 26.41 -12.13 -32.13
C THR A 17 26.30 -11.66 -30.68
N TYR A 18 27.26 -10.87 -30.18
CA TYR A 18 27.26 -10.41 -28.77
C TYR A 18 26.58 -9.05 -28.56
N SER A 19 26.51 -8.22 -29.60
CA SER A 19 25.94 -6.85 -29.53
C SER A 19 24.48 -6.79 -29.01
N PRO A 20 23.53 -7.62 -29.49
CA PRO A 20 22.13 -7.50 -29.04
C PRO A 20 21.93 -7.98 -27.59
N LEU A 21 22.68 -9.00 -27.15
CA LEU A 21 22.58 -9.52 -25.79
C LEU A 21 23.19 -8.55 -24.78
N LEU A 22 24.29 -7.88 -25.14
CA LEU A 22 24.90 -6.83 -24.33
C LEU A 22 23.99 -5.59 -24.22
N MET A 23 23.32 -5.21 -25.32
CA MET A 23 22.31 -4.16 -25.30
C MET A 23 21.12 -4.52 -24.40
N PHE A 24 20.61 -5.75 -24.49
CA PHE A 24 19.49 -6.20 -23.65
C PHE A 24 19.88 -6.22 -22.16
N ALA A 25 21.08 -6.71 -21.84
CA ALA A 25 21.62 -6.69 -20.48
C ALA A 25 21.78 -5.25 -19.94
N ALA A 26 22.25 -4.32 -20.77
CA ALA A 26 22.36 -2.91 -20.41
C ALA A 26 20.98 -2.27 -20.14
N ILE A 27 19.96 -2.57 -20.95
CA ILE A 27 18.58 -2.09 -20.74
C ILE A 27 18.03 -2.65 -19.43
N LEU A 28 18.19 -3.95 -19.17
CA LEU A 28 17.77 -4.57 -17.92
C LEU A 28 18.48 -3.97 -16.71
N PHE A 29 19.79 -3.68 -16.83
CA PHE A 29 20.56 -3.03 -15.78
C PHE A 29 20.03 -1.62 -15.50
N VAL A 30 19.84 -0.79 -16.53
CA VAL A 30 19.26 0.55 -16.38
C VAL A 30 17.86 0.48 -15.75
N PHE A 31 17.02 -0.46 -16.14
CA PHE A 31 15.70 -0.64 -15.56
C PHE A 31 15.76 -1.10 -14.10
N ALA A 32 16.67 -2.01 -13.78
CA ALA A 32 16.91 -2.48 -12.42
C ALA A 32 17.44 -1.34 -11.53
N THR A 33 18.42 -0.57 -12.00
CA THR A 33 18.97 0.59 -11.30
C THR A 33 17.91 1.67 -11.13
N TYR A 34 17.12 1.98 -12.16
CA TYR A 34 16.01 2.94 -12.06
C TYR A 34 14.97 2.48 -11.02
N ARG A 35 14.57 1.20 -11.05
CA ARG A 35 13.62 0.65 -10.09
C ARG A 35 14.19 0.67 -8.67
N PHE A 36 15.47 0.36 -8.51
CA PHE A 36 16.17 0.42 -7.23
C PHE A 36 16.27 1.86 -6.70
N LEU A 37 16.69 2.81 -7.53
CA LEU A 37 16.76 4.23 -7.16
C LEU A 37 15.37 4.77 -6.82
N LYS A 38 14.35 4.49 -7.65
CA LYS A 38 12.96 4.86 -7.37
C LYS A 38 12.49 4.28 -6.04
N TYR A 39 12.80 3.02 -5.76
CA TYR A 39 12.49 2.38 -4.48
C TYR A 39 13.22 3.07 -3.32
N CYS A 40 14.53 3.29 -3.43
CA CYS A 40 15.32 3.94 -2.39
C CYS A 40 14.90 5.38 -2.10
N PHE A 41 14.59 6.17 -3.13
CA PHE A 41 14.19 7.58 -2.97
C PHE A 41 12.73 7.71 -2.51
N ASN A 42 11.79 6.89 -2.97
CA ASN A 42 10.41 6.91 -2.45
C ASN A 42 10.30 6.32 -1.04
N SER A 43 11.19 5.39 -0.66
CA SER A 43 11.12 4.71 0.64
C SER A 43 11.77 5.48 1.80
N ARG A 44 12.72 6.39 1.55
CA ARG A 44 13.50 7.03 2.64
C ARG A 44 12.83 8.22 3.33
N PHE A 45 11.75 8.74 2.77
CA PHE A 45 11.12 9.98 3.23
C PHE A 45 9.59 9.95 3.21
N SER A 46 8.97 8.78 2.97
CA SER A 46 7.51 8.68 3.02
C SER A 46 7.04 8.41 4.45
N SER A 47 6.27 9.36 4.96
CA SER A 47 5.47 9.13 6.16
C SER A 47 4.22 8.36 5.75
N THR A 48 3.71 7.44 6.55
CA THR A 48 2.47 6.72 6.23
C THR A 48 1.45 6.94 7.34
N LEU A 49 0.25 7.39 6.97
CA LEU A 49 -0.87 7.40 7.88
C LEU A 49 -1.36 5.97 8.07
N ILE A 50 -1.41 5.51 9.31
CA ILE A 50 -1.86 4.19 9.73
C ILE A 50 -3.13 4.36 10.54
N LEU A 51 -4.18 3.64 10.16
CA LEU A 51 -5.35 3.43 10.99
C LEU A 51 -5.11 2.20 11.85
N GLU A 52 -5.24 2.39 13.14
CA GLU A 52 -5.24 1.32 14.12
C GLU A 52 -6.66 1.07 14.61
N ILE A 53 -7.11 -0.18 14.54
CA ILE A 53 -8.38 -0.64 15.08
C ILE A 53 -8.06 -1.61 16.22
N THR A 54 -8.61 -1.37 17.42
CA THR A 54 -8.29 -2.17 18.61
C THR A 54 -9.50 -2.38 19.50
N ASP A 55 -9.60 -3.58 20.09
CA ASP A 55 -10.55 -3.90 21.16
C ASP A 55 -9.91 -3.75 22.57
N GLY A 56 -8.66 -3.28 22.63
CA GLY A 56 -7.82 -3.20 23.83
C GLY A 56 -6.86 -4.39 24.00
N THR A 57 -7.17 -5.53 23.40
CA THR A 57 -6.35 -6.77 23.49
C THR A 57 -5.74 -7.16 22.14
N ASN A 58 -6.49 -6.94 21.06
CA ASN A 58 -6.14 -7.25 19.70
C ASN A 58 -6.07 -5.95 18.91
N VAL A 59 -5.07 -5.85 18.03
CA VAL A 59 -4.80 -4.62 17.26
C VAL A 59 -4.64 -4.95 15.78
N ALA A 60 -5.36 -4.26 14.90
CA ALA A 60 -5.14 -4.28 13.46
C ALA A 60 -4.63 -2.92 12.99
N GLN A 61 -3.50 -2.91 12.29
CA GLN A 61 -2.91 -1.71 11.70
C GLN A 61 -3.03 -1.75 10.18
N ILE A 62 -3.53 -0.66 9.62
CA ILE A 62 -3.91 -0.57 8.21
C ILE A 62 -3.30 0.71 7.64
N PRO A 63 -2.36 0.63 6.69
CA PRO A 63 -1.84 1.81 6.02
C PRO A 63 -2.95 2.42 5.16
N CYS A 64 -3.22 3.72 5.35
CA CYS A 64 -4.31 4.43 4.70
C CYS A 64 -3.83 5.34 3.59
N LEU A 65 -2.75 6.10 3.84
CA LEU A 65 -2.26 7.12 2.91
C LEU A 65 -0.76 7.34 3.09
N GLN A 66 -0.01 7.42 1.99
CA GLN A 66 1.36 7.93 2.02
C GLN A 66 1.33 9.46 2.08
N LEU A 67 2.00 10.01 3.08
CA LEU A 67 2.12 11.43 3.37
C LEU A 67 3.50 11.94 2.92
N PRO A 68 3.58 13.25 2.60
CA PRO A 68 4.86 13.88 2.31
C PRO A 68 5.82 13.85 3.52
N PRO A 69 7.13 14.02 3.28
CA PRO A 69 8.17 13.91 4.31
C PRO A 69 8.03 14.88 5.50
N CYS A 70 7.38 16.02 5.29
CA CYS A 70 7.40 17.13 6.23
C CYS A 70 6.18 17.12 7.16
N ILE A 71 6.15 16.17 8.13
CA ILE A 71 5.04 16.04 9.09
C ILE A 71 4.78 17.33 9.88
N GLN A 72 5.82 18.11 10.18
CA GLN A 72 5.70 19.37 10.94
C GLN A 72 4.80 20.41 10.27
N HIS A 73 4.55 20.26 8.96
CA HIS A 73 3.65 21.12 8.20
C HIS A 73 2.26 20.52 8.01
N LEU A 74 1.98 19.36 8.59
CA LEU A 74 0.66 18.73 8.53
C LEU A 74 -0.18 19.16 9.72
N GLU A 75 -1.37 19.67 9.42
CA GLU A 75 -2.41 19.95 10.41
C GLU A 75 -3.59 18.99 10.20
N PHE A 76 -4.02 18.37 11.28
CA PHE A 76 -5.11 17.41 11.29
C PHE A 76 -6.34 18.08 11.88
N SER A 77 -7.44 18.05 11.13
CA SER A 77 -8.72 18.59 11.54
C SER A 77 -9.79 17.54 11.27
N GLY A 78 -10.78 17.42 12.14
CA GLY A 78 -11.85 16.44 11.98
C GLY A 78 -12.56 16.16 13.30
N ASP A 79 -13.81 15.72 13.21
CA ASP A 79 -14.59 15.32 14.36
C ASP A 79 -14.07 14.00 14.94
N ASN A 80 -14.20 13.83 16.25
CA ASN A 80 -13.74 12.62 16.98
C ASN A 80 -14.64 11.38 16.76
N CYS A 81 -15.53 11.40 15.77
CA CYS A 81 -16.51 10.33 15.56
C CYS A 81 -16.45 9.83 14.11
N LEU A 82 -16.12 8.55 13.91
CA LEU A 82 -16.30 7.85 12.65
C LEU A 82 -17.71 7.23 12.67
N PRO A 83 -18.64 7.70 11.83
CA PRO A 83 -20.02 7.24 11.88
C PRO A 83 -20.20 5.81 11.35
N SER A 84 -19.29 5.29 10.51
CA SER A 84 -19.41 3.93 10.01
C SER A 84 -18.07 3.27 9.65
N VAL A 85 -18.00 1.96 9.90
CA VAL A 85 -16.91 1.06 9.51
C VAL A 85 -17.53 -0.19 8.90
N GLN A 86 -17.25 -0.47 7.64
CA GLN A 86 -17.75 -1.67 6.95
C GLN A 86 -16.59 -2.42 6.31
N VAL A 87 -16.57 -3.74 6.49
CA VAL A 87 -15.57 -4.61 5.85
C VAL A 87 -16.26 -5.42 4.75
N LYS A 88 -15.87 -5.21 3.50
CA LYS A 88 -16.29 -6.02 2.37
C LYS A 88 -15.21 -7.05 2.06
N ILE A 89 -15.47 -8.31 2.41
CA ILE A 89 -14.56 -9.42 2.14
C ILE A 89 -14.82 -9.93 0.73
N SER A 90 -13.79 -9.90 -0.12
CA SER A 90 -13.79 -10.46 -1.48
C SER A 90 -12.35 -10.81 -1.87
N ILE A 91 -12.10 -11.22 -3.14
CA ILE A 91 -10.74 -11.46 -3.67
C ILE A 91 -9.82 -10.28 -3.37
N THR A 92 -10.31 -9.05 -3.54
CA THR A 92 -9.70 -7.83 -3.04
C THR A 92 -10.57 -7.28 -1.91
N SER A 93 -10.22 -7.62 -0.67
CA SER A 93 -10.98 -7.14 0.48
C SER A 93 -10.85 -5.63 0.62
N THR A 94 -11.97 -4.96 0.94
CA THR A 94 -12.03 -3.50 1.03
C THR A 94 -12.60 -3.10 2.39
N LEU A 95 -11.90 -2.23 3.08
CA LEU A 95 -12.38 -1.53 4.25
C LEU A 95 -13.01 -0.22 3.80
N ILE A 96 -14.28 -0.02 4.15
CA ILE A 96 -15.01 1.21 3.88
C ILE A 96 -15.14 1.95 5.21
N LEU A 97 -14.63 3.16 5.24
CA LEU A 97 -14.64 4.05 6.39
C LEU A 97 -15.25 5.36 5.95
N ASP A 98 -16.17 5.86 6.76
CA ASP A 98 -16.61 7.23 6.64
C ASP A 98 -15.75 8.09 7.56
N PHE A 99 -14.81 8.84 6.97
CA PHE A 99 -13.92 9.75 7.69
C PHE A 99 -14.60 11.08 8.08
N GLY A 100 -15.88 11.29 7.73
CA GLY A 100 -16.60 12.52 8.01
C GLY A 100 -15.86 13.75 7.48
N ASP A 101 -15.71 14.76 8.32
CA ASP A 101 -14.99 16.00 8.02
C ASP A 101 -13.46 15.93 8.23
N PHE A 102 -12.90 14.73 8.45
CA PHE A 102 -11.47 14.59 8.66
C PHE A 102 -10.66 15.01 7.43
N LYS A 103 -9.77 15.99 7.63
CA LYS A 103 -8.93 16.61 6.60
C LYS A 103 -7.52 16.79 7.13
N ILE A 104 -6.55 16.56 6.24
CA ILE A 104 -5.14 16.78 6.50
C ILE A 104 -4.71 17.97 5.66
N LEU A 105 -4.38 19.09 6.29
CA LEU A 105 -3.88 20.28 5.61
C LEU A 105 -2.35 20.26 5.60
N ASN A 106 -1.74 20.35 4.44
CA ASN A 106 -0.32 20.64 4.30
C ASN A 106 -0.10 22.16 4.23
N LYS A 107 0.46 22.73 5.29
CA LYS A 107 0.76 24.18 5.41
C LYS A 107 1.78 24.68 4.42
N PHE A 108 2.70 23.82 3.98
CA PHE A 108 3.77 24.21 3.06
C PHE A 108 3.20 24.50 1.66
N ASP A 109 2.34 23.62 1.16
CA ASP A 109 1.73 23.74 -0.18
C ASP A 109 0.32 24.34 -0.15
N ASN A 110 -0.19 24.68 1.04
CA ASN A 110 -1.58 25.08 1.30
C ASN A 110 -2.60 24.13 0.62
N CYS A 111 -2.33 22.83 0.67
CA CYS A 111 -3.09 21.80 -0.01
C CYS A 111 -3.74 20.84 0.98
N THR A 112 -5.00 20.49 0.75
CA THR A 112 -5.75 19.55 1.59
C THR A 112 -5.67 18.14 1.00
N LEU A 113 -5.13 17.22 1.78
CA LEU A 113 -5.11 15.79 1.47
C LEU A 113 -6.38 15.15 2.04
N SER A 114 -7.22 14.64 1.15
CA SER A 114 -8.41 13.86 1.50
C SER A 114 -8.05 12.38 1.65
N LEU A 115 -8.54 11.74 2.71
CA LEU A 115 -8.45 10.28 2.82
C LEU A 115 -9.44 9.59 1.89
N ASN A 116 -8.99 8.50 1.28
CA ASN A 116 -9.88 7.65 0.50
C ASN A 116 -10.78 6.86 1.47
N PRO A 117 -12.12 6.98 1.40
CA PRO A 117 -13.03 6.22 2.24
C PRO A 117 -12.99 4.71 1.95
N LYS A 118 -12.44 4.28 0.81
CA LYS A 118 -12.28 2.88 0.43
C LYS A 118 -10.81 2.50 0.45
N ILE A 119 -10.41 1.74 1.47
CA ILE A 119 -9.04 1.27 1.67
C ILE A 119 -8.97 -0.20 1.29
N MET A 120 -8.14 -0.53 0.30
CA MET A 120 -7.86 -1.92 -0.04
C MET A 120 -7.03 -2.57 1.06
N ILE A 121 -7.48 -3.73 1.53
CA ILE A 121 -6.82 -4.48 2.59
C ILE A 121 -6.65 -5.95 2.18
N THR A 122 -5.63 -6.59 2.73
CA THR A 122 -5.44 -8.02 2.52
C THR A 122 -6.58 -8.83 3.16
N PRO A 123 -6.91 -10.02 2.65
CA PRO A 123 -7.92 -10.89 3.26
C PRO A 123 -7.66 -11.19 4.75
N LEU A 124 -6.39 -11.34 5.14
CA LEU A 124 -5.99 -11.56 6.53
C LEU A 124 -6.31 -10.34 7.41
N GLN A 125 -6.00 -9.13 6.94
CA GLN A 125 -6.38 -7.90 7.63
C GLN A 125 -7.90 -7.77 7.70
N ALA A 126 -8.62 -8.10 6.64
CA ALA A 126 -10.07 -8.03 6.60
C ALA A 126 -10.72 -8.95 7.64
N TYR A 127 -10.21 -10.18 7.76
CA TYR A 127 -10.65 -11.11 8.80
C TYR A 127 -10.40 -10.55 10.21
N LYS A 128 -9.21 -9.99 10.45
CA LYS A 128 -8.84 -9.41 11.75
C LYS A 128 -9.73 -8.22 12.12
N VAL A 129 -9.96 -7.30 11.18
CA VAL A 129 -10.83 -6.13 11.38
C VAL A 129 -12.27 -6.55 11.59
N ASN A 130 -12.78 -7.52 10.81
CA ASN A 130 -14.14 -8.03 10.98
C ASN A 130 -14.33 -8.68 12.36
N ARG A 131 -13.30 -9.36 12.89
CA ARG A 131 -13.35 -9.88 14.26
C ARG A 131 -13.36 -8.77 15.31
N LEU A 132 -12.53 -7.74 15.14
CA LEU A 132 -12.43 -6.60 16.08
C LEU A 132 -13.73 -5.79 16.13
N THR A 133 -14.33 -5.54 14.97
CA THR A 133 -15.53 -4.70 14.83
C THR A 133 -16.81 -5.35 15.35
N LYS A 134 -16.80 -6.66 15.65
CA LYS A 134 -17.90 -7.36 16.34
C LYS A 134 -18.02 -7.03 17.83
N HIS A 135 -16.97 -6.51 18.43
CA HIS A 135 -16.93 -6.13 19.85
C HIS A 135 -16.86 -4.60 19.99
N LYS A 136 -16.84 -4.08 21.22
CA LYS A 136 -16.56 -2.66 21.44
C LYS A 136 -15.11 -2.37 21.03
N PHE A 137 -14.93 -1.58 19.98
CA PHE A 137 -13.61 -1.23 19.45
C PHE A 137 -13.37 0.28 19.49
N SER A 138 -12.09 0.64 19.52
CA SER A 138 -11.58 1.99 19.35
C SER A 138 -10.74 2.06 18.08
N MET A 139 -10.68 3.23 17.47
CA MET A 139 -9.79 3.48 16.35
C MET A 139 -8.91 4.69 16.63
N TYR A 140 -7.66 4.60 16.18
CA TYR A 140 -6.64 5.62 16.34
C TYR A 140 -5.96 5.86 15.00
N LEU A 141 -5.59 7.10 14.72
CA LEU A 141 -4.75 7.44 13.59
C LEU A 141 -3.32 7.69 14.08
N TRP A 142 -2.38 7.09 13.39
CA TRP A 142 -0.95 7.20 13.67
C TRP A 142 -0.23 7.62 12.40
N ILE A 143 0.87 8.34 12.54
CA ILE A 143 1.79 8.58 11.43
C ILE A 143 3.05 7.77 11.69
N ASN A 144 3.37 6.86 10.80
CA ASN A 144 4.65 6.16 10.83
C ASN A 144 5.66 6.91 9.95
N GLN A 145 6.70 7.45 10.57
CA GLN A 145 7.84 8.05 9.91
C GLN A 145 9.11 7.33 10.33
N ASN A 146 9.79 6.67 9.38
CA ASN A 146 11.05 5.96 9.63
C ASN A 146 10.98 4.96 10.81
N GLY A 147 9.81 4.33 11.03
CA GLY A 147 9.59 3.37 12.12
C GLY A 147 9.11 4.00 13.43
N ILE A 148 9.02 5.33 13.52
CA ILE A 148 8.45 6.03 14.67
C ILE A 148 6.97 6.28 14.42
N CYS A 149 6.11 5.77 15.31
CA CYS A 149 4.67 6.03 15.28
C CYS A 149 4.33 7.26 16.13
N ILE A 150 3.84 8.31 15.49
CA ILE A 150 3.40 9.56 16.12
C ILE A 150 1.86 9.52 16.20
N PRO A 151 1.25 9.69 17.39
CA PRO A 151 -0.21 9.73 17.50
C PRO A 151 -0.75 10.98 16.81
N VAL A 152 -1.79 10.81 16.01
CA VAL A 152 -2.66 11.91 15.61
C VAL A 152 -3.69 12.07 16.73
N ASN A 153 -3.86 13.27 17.27
CA ASN A 153 -4.82 13.58 18.34
C ASN A 153 -6.28 13.52 17.86
N VAL A 154 -6.69 12.38 17.30
CA VAL A 154 -8.07 12.07 16.96
C VAL A 154 -8.33 10.63 17.36
N LYS A 155 -9.12 10.48 18.43
CA LYS A 155 -9.53 9.17 18.94
C LYS A 155 -10.99 8.95 18.56
N TYR A 156 -11.24 7.84 17.88
CA TYR A 156 -12.58 7.46 17.48
C TYR A 156 -13.06 6.28 18.32
N SER A 157 -14.28 6.36 18.81
CA SER A 157 -14.93 5.28 19.54
C SER A 157 -16.23 4.91 18.86
N SER A 158 -16.43 3.62 18.67
CA SER A 158 -17.74 3.06 18.33
C SER A 158 -18.68 3.26 19.52
N LYS A 159 -19.67 4.15 19.41
CA LYS A 159 -20.78 4.21 20.39
C LYS A 159 -21.74 3.03 20.21
N ASP A 160 -21.89 2.55 18.98
CA ASP A 160 -22.67 1.37 18.58
C ASP A 160 -21.88 0.57 17.54
N PRO A 161 -21.79 -0.78 17.64
CA PRO A 161 -21.07 -1.59 16.65
C PRO A 161 -21.69 -1.41 15.26
N PRO A 162 -20.88 -1.40 14.18
CA PRO A 162 -21.42 -1.28 12.83
C PRO A 162 -22.40 -2.40 12.56
N ILE A 163 -23.49 -2.07 11.84
CA ILE A 163 -24.42 -3.06 11.31
C ILE A 163 -23.61 -3.97 10.39
N THR A 164 -23.20 -5.12 10.90
CA THR A 164 -22.64 -6.19 10.08
C THR A 164 -23.75 -6.64 9.16
N THR A 165 -23.82 -6.10 7.95
CA THR A 165 -24.55 -6.76 6.87
C THR A 165 -23.91 -8.13 6.71
N ASN A 166 -24.62 -9.16 7.19
CA ASN A 166 -24.26 -10.56 7.02
C ASN A 166 -24.04 -10.83 5.53
N LEU A 167 -22.79 -10.81 5.10
CA LEU A 167 -22.39 -11.01 3.70
C LEU A 167 -22.07 -12.48 3.38
N TYR A 168 -22.57 -13.41 4.17
CA TYR A 168 -22.43 -14.84 3.87
C TYR A 168 -23.73 -15.62 4.11
N PRO A 169 -24.61 -15.73 3.09
CA PRO A 169 -25.48 -16.89 2.96
C PRO A 169 -24.84 -18.03 2.15
N GLU A 170 -23.72 -17.82 1.45
CA GLU A 170 -23.29 -18.74 0.37
C GLU A 170 -22.15 -19.71 0.69
N ILE A 171 -21.61 -19.75 1.91
CA ILE A 171 -20.56 -20.74 2.26
C ILE A 171 -21.11 -21.93 3.06
N SER A 172 -22.33 -21.86 3.60
CA SER A 172 -22.90 -22.94 4.42
C SER A 172 -23.41 -24.15 3.63
N THR A 173 -23.58 -24.08 2.31
CA THR A 173 -24.05 -25.22 1.49
C THR A 173 -22.92 -26.08 0.91
N ALA A 174 -21.67 -25.62 0.91
CA ALA A 174 -20.55 -26.39 0.35
C ALA A 174 -19.84 -27.31 1.36
N LEU A 175 -20.09 -27.17 2.66
CA LEU A 175 -19.42 -27.94 3.73
C LEU A 175 -20.34 -28.93 4.46
N LEU A 176 -21.57 -29.14 3.99
CA LEU A 176 -22.52 -30.12 4.53
C LEU A 176 -22.80 -31.31 3.59
N GLN A 177 -21.98 -31.51 2.56
CA GLN A 177 -22.11 -32.65 1.62
C GLN A 177 -20.84 -33.49 1.47
N HIS A 178 -19.90 -33.41 2.41
CA HIS A 178 -18.78 -34.36 2.49
C HIS A 178 -18.59 -34.90 3.90
#